data_AF-A0AAE0LJW6-F1
#
_entry.id   AF-A0AAE0LJW6-F1
#
_cell.length_a   1.000
_cell.length_b   1.000
_cell.length_c   1.000
_cell.angle_alpha   90.00
_cell.angle_beta   90.00
_cell.angle_gamma   90.00
#
_symmetry.space_group_name_H-M   'P 1'
#
loop_
_entity.id
_entity.type
_entity.pdbx_description
1 polymer ?
#
loop_
_entity_poly.entity_id
_entity_poly.type
_entity_poly.pdbx_seq_one_letter_code
_entity_poly.pdbx_strand_id
1 'polypeptide(L)'
;MAVDGVESTAENPVLVKDYVYLLSDDRKHDHRFIQYMRELIIRDYFIGRGIAKPLFIHEWADGCAGQNKCAAGFADVANSKYEWSLGVPCQRNFFETAHAKGEQDGAGAHVKHAAAVAVISEGDKWYARINCAADLHAFCCERLSRRADSSYAKARASFNQRIFYLVPEDALHEEAGGLHAVDHNAGAAYQAVDGTQRLHSTSHVDAWKDVELRPATGAAAVRIRGMVEEYAAGVSVAVRRGSIMAVKMDPTDASHAYYLVKALSGVTEVGGRIRRDDYRQTFAPGDSVISGRYFEWTDPNVRDTYTLDTSKKCLIPCEAVLACDVRLVKRGDVHMLPLREHQRLLALL
;
A
#
# COMPACT_ATOMS: atom_id res chain seq x y z
N MET A 1 -17.15 8.20 -30.40
CA MET A 1 -16.18 8.52 -31.48
C MET A 1 -15.76 7.21 -32.12
N ALA A 2 -15.65 7.17 -33.45
CA ALA A 2 -15.10 6.01 -34.13
C ALA A 2 -13.57 6.00 -34.00
N VAL A 3 -12.99 4.90 -33.52
CA VAL A 3 -11.53 4.67 -33.63
C VAL A 3 -11.34 3.81 -34.87
N ASP A 4 -10.58 4.31 -35.84
CA ASP A 4 -10.36 3.65 -37.14
C ASP A 4 -11.65 3.26 -37.88
N GLY A 5 -12.68 4.12 -37.78
CA GLY A 5 -13.97 3.91 -38.44
C GLY A 5 -14.89 2.91 -37.73
N VAL A 6 -14.48 2.34 -36.59
CA VAL A 6 -15.32 1.44 -35.78
C VAL A 6 -15.99 2.22 -34.66
N GLU A 7 -17.33 2.19 -34.62
CA GLU A 7 -18.11 2.84 -33.57
C GLU A 7 -17.93 2.14 -32.21
N SER A 8 -17.60 2.92 -31.19
CA SER A 8 -17.50 2.47 -29.79
C SER A 8 -18.71 2.94 -29.00
N THR A 9 -19.43 2.00 -28.38
CA THR A 9 -20.65 2.25 -27.59
C THR A 9 -20.44 1.81 -26.14
N ALA A 10 -21.35 2.17 -25.23
CA ALA A 10 -21.24 1.76 -23.82
C ALA A 10 -21.47 0.25 -23.66
N GLU A 11 -22.36 -0.32 -24.46
CA GLU A 11 -22.73 -1.74 -24.44
C GLU A 11 -21.71 -2.61 -25.19
N ASN A 12 -21.05 -2.04 -26.19
CA ASN A 12 -19.98 -2.70 -26.95
C ASN A 12 -18.78 -1.74 -27.10
N PRO A 13 -17.96 -1.60 -26.05
CA PRO A 13 -16.80 -0.72 -26.10
C PRO A 13 -15.73 -1.32 -27.01
N VAL A 14 -15.20 -0.50 -27.92
CA VAL A 14 -14.04 -0.87 -28.73
C VAL A 14 -12.80 -0.81 -27.85
N LEU A 15 -12.17 -1.96 -27.64
CA LEU A 15 -10.90 -2.07 -26.93
C LEU A 15 -9.74 -1.97 -27.92
N VAL A 16 -8.87 -0.99 -27.69
CA VAL A 16 -7.64 -0.74 -28.47
C VAL A 16 -6.44 -1.16 -27.62
N LYS A 17 -5.45 -1.80 -28.23
CA LYS A 17 -4.33 -2.41 -27.50
C LYS A 17 -2.97 -2.18 -28.16
N ASP A 18 -2.39 -1.01 -27.97
CA ASP A 18 -1.06 -0.69 -28.48
C ASP A 18 0.07 -1.00 -27.48
N TYR A 19 1.24 -1.35 -28.01
CA TYR A 19 2.47 -1.48 -27.24
C TYR A 19 3.33 -0.24 -27.45
N VAL A 20 3.47 0.56 -26.40
CA VAL A 20 4.30 1.76 -26.39
C VAL A 20 5.60 1.46 -25.65
N TYR A 21 6.72 1.65 -26.34
CA TYR A 21 8.06 1.43 -25.83
C TYR A 21 8.76 2.78 -25.72
N LEU A 22 9.34 3.05 -24.56
CA LEU A 22 10.17 4.22 -24.32
C LEU A 22 11.61 3.74 -24.16
N LEU A 23 12.49 4.26 -25.01
CA LEU A 23 13.89 3.88 -25.10
C LEU A 23 14.72 5.06 -24.60
N SER A 24 15.57 4.83 -23.60
CA SER A 24 16.33 5.86 -22.90
C SER A 24 17.70 5.32 -22.50
N ASP A 25 18.69 6.20 -22.49
CA ASP A 25 20.02 5.94 -21.92
C ASP A 25 20.06 6.24 -20.40
N ASP A 26 19.02 6.88 -19.85
CA ASP A 26 18.83 6.97 -18.39
C ASP A 26 18.71 5.57 -17.78
N ARG A 27 19.58 5.24 -16.82
CA ARG A 27 19.59 3.93 -16.14
C ARG A 27 18.83 3.92 -14.82
N LYS A 28 18.39 5.08 -14.33
CA LYS A 28 17.67 5.19 -13.06
C LYS A 28 16.26 4.66 -13.20
N HIS A 29 15.56 5.05 -14.28
CA HIS A 29 14.18 4.63 -14.57
C HIS A 29 13.27 4.68 -13.34
N ASP A 30 13.46 5.66 -12.45
CA ASP A 30 12.79 5.76 -11.15
C ASP A 30 11.37 6.33 -11.30
N HIS A 31 10.70 6.63 -10.18
CA HIS A 31 9.36 7.21 -10.19
C HIS A 31 9.22 8.49 -11.03
N ARG A 32 10.29 9.30 -11.17
CA ARG A 32 10.24 10.50 -12.02
C ARG A 32 10.29 10.14 -13.49
N PHE A 33 11.07 9.12 -13.84
CA PHE A 33 11.02 8.57 -15.19
C PHE A 33 9.62 8.06 -15.50
N ILE A 34 8.98 7.29 -14.60
CA ILE A 34 7.57 6.87 -14.74
C ILE A 34 6.64 8.06 -14.98
N GLN A 35 6.81 9.14 -14.20
CA GLN A 35 6.01 10.35 -14.36
C GLN A 35 6.20 10.98 -15.75
N TYR A 36 7.43 11.17 -16.20
CA TYR A 36 7.74 11.67 -17.54
C TYR A 36 7.09 10.80 -18.62
N MET A 37 7.19 9.48 -18.49
CA MET A 37 6.57 8.54 -19.44
C MET A 37 5.05 8.76 -19.53
N ARG A 38 4.39 8.95 -18.39
CA ARG A 38 2.94 9.20 -18.33
C ARG A 38 2.57 10.50 -19.02
N GLU A 39 3.28 11.58 -18.74
CA GLU A 39 3.06 12.89 -19.37
C GLU A 39 3.27 12.82 -20.89
N LEU A 40 4.33 12.15 -21.34
CA LEU A 40 4.62 11.92 -22.76
C LEU A 40 3.49 11.14 -23.44
N ILE A 41 2.98 10.08 -22.81
CA ILE A 41 1.87 9.31 -23.37
C ILE A 41 0.61 10.17 -23.50
N ILE A 42 0.26 10.97 -22.49
CA ILE A 42 -0.93 11.83 -22.56
C ILE A 42 -0.75 12.92 -23.64
N ARG A 43 0.40 13.60 -23.65
CA ARG A 43 0.67 14.73 -24.54
C ARG A 43 0.86 14.29 -25.98
N ASP A 44 1.70 13.30 -26.24
CA ASP A 44 2.12 12.97 -27.60
C ASP A 44 1.28 11.84 -28.19
N TYR A 45 1.05 10.76 -27.45
CA TYR A 45 0.26 9.63 -27.97
C TYR A 45 -1.23 9.94 -28.04
N PHE A 46 -1.83 10.50 -27.00
CA PHE A 46 -3.25 10.88 -27.05
C PHE A 46 -3.44 12.20 -27.79
N ILE A 47 -3.04 13.31 -27.17
CA ILE A 47 -3.35 14.66 -27.68
C ILE A 47 -2.66 14.93 -29.02
N GLY A 48 -1.37 14.62 -29.15
CA GLY A 48 -0.58 14.85 -30.35
C GLY A 48 -1.06 14.08 -31.58
N ARG A 49 -1.77 12.96 -31.39
CA ARG A 49 -2.41 12.20 -32.47
C ARG A 49 -3.87 12.60 -32.73
N GLY A 50 -4.36 13.65 -32.07
CA GLY A 50 -5.76 14.08 -32.16
C GLY A 50 -6.74 13.14 -31.47
N ILE A 51 -6.25 12.24 -30.60
CA ILE A 51 -7.10 11.40 -29.76
C ILE A 51 -7.50 12.22 -28.53
N ALA A 52 -8.75 12.08 -28.11
CA ALA A 52 -9.23 12.75 -26.92
C ALA A 52 -8.37 12.40 -25.69
N LYS A 53 -8.11 13.40 -24.85
CA LYS A 53 -7.41 13.22 -23.58
C LYS A 53 -8.13 12.14 -22.75
N PRO A 54 -7.40 11.19 -22.13
CA PRO A 54 -8.02 10.20 -21.26
C PRO A 54 -8.78 10.86 -20.10
N LEU A 55 -9.94 10.28 -19.75
CA LEU A 55 -10.71 10.70 -18.57
C LEU A 55 -10.17 10.07 -17.28
N PHE A 56 -9.55 8.91 -17.39
CA PHE A 56 -9.01 8.14 -16.28
C PHE A 56 -7.93 7.17 -16.78
N ILE A 57 -6.91 6.91 -15.97
CA ILE A 57 -5.85 5.93 -16.27
C ILE A 57 -5.86 4.84 -15.21
N HIS A 58 -5.90 3.59 -15.65
CA HIS A 58 -5.54 2.45 -14.82
C HIS A 58 -4.10 2.05 -15.14
N GLU A 59 -3.22 2.13 -14.14
CA GLU A 59 -1.83 1.70 -14.26
C GLU A 59 -1.67 0.37 -13.54
N TRP A 60 -1.02 -0.60 -14.20
CA TRP A 60 -0.60 -1.85 -13.58
C TRP A 60 0.92 -1.89 -13.58
N ALA A 61 1.51 -2.04 -12.40
CA ALA A 61 2.94 -2.03 -12.22
C ALA A 61 3.44 -3.31 -11.54
N ASP A 62 4.61 -3.79 -11.97
CA ASP A 62 5.34 -4.93 -11.39
C ASP A 62 5.79 -4.67 -9.93
N GLY A 63 5.71 -3.41 -9.49
CA GLY A 63 5.96 -3.00 -8.11
C GLY A 63 7.45 -2.94 -7.77
N CYS A 64 8.33 -2.57 -8.71
CA CYS A 64 9.70 -2.22 -8.39
C CYS A 64 9.78 -1.07 -7.36
N ALA A 65 10.60 -1.23 -6.31
CA ALA A 65 10.64 -0.31 -5.17
C ALA A 65 11.11 1.11 -5.53
N GLY A 66 12.10 1.24 -6.42
CA GLY A 66 12.60 2.55 -6.86
C GLY A 66 11.64 3.30 -7.80
N GLN A 67 10.73 2.57 -8.44
CA GLN A 67 9.84 3.10 -9.47
C GLN A 67 8.45 3.40 -8.91
N ASN A 68 7.86 2.41 -8.23
CA ASN A 68 6.42 2.41 -7.94
C ASN A 68 6.12 2.17 -6.45
N LYS A 69 7.00 1.52 -5.67
CA LYS A 69 6.82 1.35 -4.21
C LYS A 69 7.70 2.30 -3.37
N CYS A 70 7.81 3.56 -3.78
CA CYS A 70 8.43 4.63 -3.00
C CYS A 70 7.42 5.73 -2.72
N ALA A 71 7.65 6.51 -1.66
CA ALA A 71 6.72 7.56 -1.25
C ALA A 71 6.44 8.59 -2.36
N ALA A 72 7.48 8.97 -3.10
CA ALA A 72 7.33 9.91 -4.20
C ALA A 72 6.51 9.32 -5.37
N GLY A 73 6.62 8.02 -5.64
CA GLY A 73 5.78 7.27 -6.58
C GLY A 73 4.35 6.97 -6.08
N PHE A 74 3.96 7.43 -4.88
CA PHE A 74 2.55 7.51 -4.47
C PHE A 74 2.03 8.95 -4.55
N ALA A 75 2.91 9.93 -4.35
CA ALA A 75 2.56 11.34 -4.44
C ALA A 75 2.15 11.75 -5.85
N ASP A 76 2.79 11.22 -6.89
CA ASP A 76 2.41 11.44 -8.29
C ASP A 76 1.01 10.91 -8.64
N VAL A 77 0.59 9.80 -8.02
CA VAL A 77 -0.77 9.25 -8.16
C VAL A 77 -1.77 10.13 -7.41
N ALA A 78 -1.46 10.49 -6.15
CA ALA A 78 -2.31 11.36 -5.34
C ALA A 78 -2.56 12.72 -6.02
N ASN A 79 -1.54 13.25 -6.70
CA ASN A 79 -1.60 14.53 -7.39
C ASN A 79 -1.99 14.43 -8.86
N SER A 80 -2.31 13.24 -9.38
CA SER A 80 -2.61 13.02 -10.81
C SER A 80 -3.79 13.86 -11.34
N LYS A 81 -4.71 14.25 -10.44
CA LYS A 81 -5.84 15.12 -10.76
C LYS A 81 -5.46 16.59 -10.94
N TYR A 82 -4.32 17.01 -10.41
CA TYR A 82 -3.81 18.37 -10.53
C TYR A 82 -2.90 18.49 -11.76
N GLU A 83 -2.55 19.72 -12.15
CA GLU A 83 -1.93 20.08 -13.44
C GLU A 83 -0.70 19.23 -13.83
N TRP A 84 0.00 18.63 -12.87
CA TRP A 84 1.17 17.77 -13.05
C TRP A 84 0.99 16.54 -13.96
N SER A 85 -0.23 16.05 -14.22
CA SER A 85 -0.46 15.06 -15.30
C SER A 85 -1.55 15.49 -16.27
N LEU A 86 -1.53 16.78 -16.63
CA LEU A 86 -2.54 17.40 -17.49
C LEU A 86 -3.97 17.21 -16.93
N GLY A 87 -4.11 17.02 -15.62
CA GLY A 87 -5.38 16.78 -14.93
C GLY A 87 -6.08 15.50 -15.35
N VAL A 88 -5.37 14.37 -15.38
CA VAL A 88 -5.94 13.04 -15.65
C VAL A 88 -5.84 12.17 -14.39
N PRO A 89 -6.97 11.82 -13.73
CA PRO A 89 -6.94 10.94 -12.57
C PRO A 89 -6.38 9.55 -12.92
N CYS A 90 -5.62 8.98 -11.99
CA CYS A 90 -5.03 7.66 -12.13
C CYS A 90 -5.30 6.76 -10.91
N GLN A 91 -5.48 5.46 -11.16
CA GLN A 91 -5.36 4.40 -10.16
C GLN A 91 -4.19 3.48 -10.52
N ARG A 92 -3.21 3.41 -9.62
CA ARG A 92 -2.08 2.48 -9.74
C ARG A 92 -2.35 1.20 -8.96
N ASN A 93 -2.24 0.08 -9.66
CA ASN A 93 -2.50 -1.27 -9.16
C ASN A 93 -1.16 -2.01 -9.03
N PHE A 94 -0.89 -2.50 -7.82
CA PHE A 94 0.32 -3.25 -7.49
C PHE A 94 -0.01 -4.73 -7.42
N PHE A 95 -0.14 -5.38 -8.57
CA PHE A 95 -0.40 -6.81 -8.64
C PHE A 95 0.31 -7.41 -9.83
N GLU A 96 1.54 -7.85 -9.62
CA GLU A 96 2.12 -8.96 -10.38
C GLU A 96 3.05 -9.73 -9.44
N THR A 97 2.55 -10.84 -8.90
CA THR A 97 3.26 -11.65 -7.90
C THR A 97 4.37 -12.53 -8.50
N ALA A 98 4.69 -12.40 -9.79
CA ALA A 98 5.81 -13.09 -10.43
C ALA A 98 6.11 -12.55 -11.84
N HIS A 99 7.40 -12.43 -12.18
CA HIS A 99 7.90 -12.27 -13.54
C HIS A 99 7.26 -13.25 -14.54
N ALA A 100 7.06 -12.81 -15.79
CA ALA A 100 6.64 -13.57 -16.95
C ALA A 100 5.16 -14.01 -16.99
N LYS A 101 4.23 -13.19 -16.49
CA LYS A 101 2.78 -13.54 -16.46
C LYS A 101 1.85 -12.56 -17.19
N GLY A 102 2.34 -11.38 -17.57
CA GLY A 102 1.58 -10.40 -18.34
C GLY A 102 2.02 -10.31 -19.80
N GLU A 103 1.12 -9.81 -20.67
CA GLU A 103 1.44 -9.59 -22.09
C GLU A 103 2.53 -8.53 -22.30
N GLN A 104 2.70 -7.62 -21.33
CA GLN A 104 3.74 -6.59 -21.30
C GLN A 104 5.15 -7.16 -21.11
N ASP A 105 5.31 -8.24 -20.33
CA ASP A 105 6.60 -8.91 -20.14
C ASP A 105 7.09 -9.51 -21.46
N GLY A 106 6.21 -10.21 -22.17
CA GLY A 106 6.50 -10.76 -23.49
C GLY A 106 6.83 -9.67 -24.51
N ALA A 107 6.14 -8.54 -24.45
CA ALA A 107 6.37 -7.40 -25.33
C ALA A 107 7.77 -6.80 -25.14
N GLY A 108 8.21 -6.60 -23.90
CA GLY A 108 9.56 -6.12 -23.58
C GLY A 108 10.64 -7.15 -23.91
N ALA A 109 10.39 -8.43 -23.59
CA ALA A 109 11.33 -9.53 -23.86
C ALA A 109 11.60 -9.69 -25.37
N HIS A 110 10.57 -9.52 -26.21
CA HIS A 110 10.71 -9.63 -27.66
C HIS A 110 11.69 -8.59 -28.23
N VAL A 111 11.57 -7.31 -27.83
CA VAL A 111 12.48 -6.24 -28.27
C VAL A 111 13.91 -6.53 -27.82
N LYS A 112 14.10 -6.90 -26.54
CA LYS A 112 15.41 -7.22 -25.97
C LYS A 112 16.06 -8.39 -26.71
N HIS A 113 15.32 -9.46 -26.96
CA HIS A 113 15.83 -10.63 -27.66
C HIS A 113 16.18 -10.31 -29.11
N ALA A 114 15.32 -9.60 -29.85
CA ALA A 114 15.57 -9.22 -31.23
C ALA A 114 16.82 -8.34 -31.38
N ALA A 115 16.99 -7.35 -30.49
CA ALA A 115 18.18 -6.50 -30.47
C ALA A 115 19.44 -7.31 -30.12
N ALA A 116 19.38 -8.16 -29.09
CA ALA A 116 20.51 -9.00 -28.69
C ALA A 116 20.99 -9.93 -29.82
N VAL A 117 20.06 -10.59 -30.52
CA VAL A 117 20.38 -11.45 -31.67
C VAL A 117 21.02 -10.64 -32.80
N ALA A 118 20.48 -9.46 -33.11
CA ALA A 118 21.00 -8.62 -34.19
C ALA A 118 22.44 -8.11 -33.90
N VAL A 119 22.73 -7.78 -32.64
CA VAL A 119 24.06 -7.30 -32.24
C VAL A 119 25.15 -8.37 -32.34
N ILE A 120 24.82 -9.65 -32.14
CA ILE A 120 25.81 -10.75 -32.16
C ILE A 120 25.93 -11.47 -33.51
N SER A 121 25.02 -11.19 -34.45
CA SER A 121 24.99 -11.88 -35.75
C SER A 121 25.89 -11.17 -36.76
N GLU A 122 27.08 -11.71 -37.06
CA GLU A 122 28.10 -11.06 -37.93
C GLU A 122 27.61 -10.66 -39.33
N GLY A 123 26.60 -11.36 -39.87
CA GLY A 123 25.98 -11.03 -41.16
C GLY A 123 24.87 -9.97 -41.09
N ASP A 124 24.53 -9.49 -39.89
CA ASP A 124 23.47 -8.51 -39.68
C ASP A 124 24.01 -7.08 -39.78
N LYS A 125 23.25 -6.21 -40.47
CA LYS A 125 23.49 -4.76 -40.52
C LYS A 125 23.72 -4.13 -39.14
N TRP A 126 23.13 -4.67 -38.08
CA TRP A 126 23.17 -4.16 -36.71
C TRP A 126 24.22 -4.84 -35.82
N TYR A 127 25.05 -5.73 -36.39
CA TYR A 127 26.16 -6.35 -35.69
C TYR A 127 27.04 -5.32 -34.98
N ALA A 128 27.22 -5.47 -33.66
CA ALA A 128 28.00 -4.58 -32.81
C ALA A 128 27.64 -3.08 -32.91
N ARG A 129 26.43 -2.73 -33.35
CA ARG A 129 26.03 -1.32 -33.61
C ARG A 129 24.97 -0.75 -32.67
N ILE A 130 24.27 -1.56 -31.88
CA ILE A 130 23.28 -1.05 -30.92
C ILE A 130 23.99 -0.74 -29.60
N ASN A 131 24.41 0.51 -29.42
CA ASN A 131 25.22 0.91 -28.25
C ASN A 131 24.55 1.95 -27.36
N CYS A 132 23.50 2.62 -27.85
CA CYS A 132 22.73 3.60 -27.11
C CYS A 132 21.22 3.47 -27.41
N ALA A 133 20.40 4.24 -26.69
CA ALA A 133 18.95 4.26 -26.90
C ALA A 133 18.57 4.73 -28.30
N ALA A 134 19.32 5.65 -28.90
CA ALA A 134 19.08 6.12 -30.26
C ALA A 134 19.30 5.00 -31.29
N ASP A 135 20.37 4.20 -31.15
CA ASP A 135 20.61 3.04 -32.02
C ASP A 135 19.49 2.00 -31.87
N LEU A 136 19.09 1.72 -30.62
CA LEU A 136 18.01 0.78 -30.33
C LEU A 136 16.67 1.27 -30.91
N HIS A 137 16.40 2.58 -30.84
CA HIS A 137 15.22 3.20 -31.43
C HIS A 137 15.20 3.07 -32.94
N ALA A 138 16.31 3.37 -33.61
CA ALA A 138 16.44 3.22 -35.05
C ALA A 138 16.25 1.75 -35.48
N PHE A 139 16.86 0.81 -34.76
CA PHE A 139 16.67 -0.63 -34.97
C PHE A 139 15.20 -1.04 -34.84
N CYS A 140 14.54 -0.62 -33.76
CA CYS A 140 13.14 -0.95 -33.51
C CYS A 140 12.22 -0.34 -34.58
N CYS A 141 12.47 0.92 -34.96
CA CYS A 141 11.70 1.60 -35.98
C CYS A 141 11.76 0.86 -37.33
N GLU A 142 12.95 0.40 -37.71
CA GLU A 142 13.19 -0.32 -38.96
C GLU A 142 12.59 -1.73 -38.98
N ARG A 143 12.74 -2.49 -37.90
CA ARG A 143 12.42 -3.93 -37.90
C ARG A 143 11.15 -4.32 -37.16
N LEU A 144 10.80 -3.56 -36.12
CA LEU A 144 9.78 -3.96 -35.16
C LEU A 144 8.52 -3.09 -35.25
N SER A 145 8.50 -2.00 -36.02
CA SER A 145 7.29 -1.17 -36.19
C SER A 145 6.17 -1.85 -36.97
N ARG A 146 6.49 -2.88 -37.77
CA ARG A 146 5.48 -3.61 -38.55
C ARG A 146 4.53 -4.35 -37.60
N ARG A 147 3.22 -4.24 -37.89
CA ARG A 147 2.19 -5.08 -37.26
C ARG A 147 2.47 -6.54 -37.59
N ALA A 148 2.16 -7.44 -36.66
CA ALA A 148 2.21 -8.86 -36.97
C ALA A 148 1.15 -9.18 -38.04
N ASP A 149 1.57 -9.76 -39.17
CA ASP A 149 0.69 -10.05 -40.32
C ASP A 149 -0.38 -11.12 -40.04
N SER A 150 -0.37 -11.75 -38.86
CA SER A 150 -1.44 -12.66 -38.44
C SER A 150 -1.95 -12.35 -37.05
N SER A 151 -3.25 -12.10 -36.96
CA SER A 151 -3.99 -12.32 -35.72
C SER A 151 -4.07 -13.83 -35.50
N TYR A 152 -3.67 -14.33 -34.33
CA TYR A 152 -4.24 -15.58 -33.83
C TYR A 152 -5.76 -15.49 -33.98
N ALA A 153 -6.38 -16.45 -34.67
CA ALA A 153 -7.72 -16.36 -35.29
C ALA A 153 -8.93 -16.18 -34.34
N LYS A 154 -8.75 -15.62 -33.13
CA LYS A 154 -9.80 -15.30 -32.14
C LYS A 154 -9.53 -14.02 -31.35
N ALA A 155 -8.65 -13.12 -31.77
CA ALA A 155 -8.38 -11.88 -31.05
C ALA A 155 -9.52 -10.86 -31.26
N ARG A 156 -10.33 -10.60 -30.22
CA ARG A 156 -11.42 -9.60 -30.20
C ARG A 156 -10.93 -8.13 -30.03
N ALA A 157 -9.66 -7.84 -30.28
CA ALA A 157 -9.10 -6.49 -30.14
C ALA A 157 -8.33 -6.09 -31.39
N SER A 158 -8.78 -5.01 -32.04
CA SER A 158 -8.02 -4.30 -33.05
C SER A 158 -6.97 -3.43 -32.33
N PHE A 159 -5.71 -3.90 -32.30
CA PHE A 159 -4.53 -3.24 -32.90
C PHE A 159 -3.21 -3.57 -32.19
N ASN A 160 -2.46 -4.57 -32.66
CA ASN A 160 -1.11 -4.90 -32.17
C ASN A 160 -0.02 -3.96 -32.73
N GLN A 161 -0.18 -2.63 -32.64
CA GLN A 161 0.87 -1.70 -33.09
C GLN A 161 1.99 -1.61 -32.04
N ARG A 162 3.23 -1.48 -32.51
CA ARG A 162 4.40 -1.18 -31.67
C ARG A 162 4.86 0.22 -31.99
N ILE A 163 4.94 1.06 -30.97
CA ILE A 163 5.32 2.47 -31.08
C ILE A 163 6.55 2.68 -30.23
N PHE A 164 7.60 3.22 -30.83
CA PHE A 164 8.88 3.44 -30.17
C PHE A 164 9.12 4.94 -30.02
N TYR A 165 9.19 5.40 -28.78
CA TYR A 165 9.63 6.75 -28.42
C TYR A 165 11.10 6.68 -28.01
N LEU A 166 11.90 7.55 -28.60
CA LEU A 166 13.22 7.87 -28.07
C LEU A 166 13.03 8.96 -27.01
N VAL A 167 13.44 8.68 -25.78
CA VAL A 167 13.55 9.70 -24.74
C VAL A 167 14.88 10.40 -24.98
N PRO A 168 14.87 11.70 -25.36
CA PRO A 168 16.10 12.41 -25.69
C PRO A 168 16.97 12.58 -24.45
N GLU A 169 18.27 12.82 -24.65
CA GLU A 169 19.09 13.47 -23.65
C GLU A 169 18.81 14.98 -23.74
N ASP A 170 18.46 15.64 -22.64
CA ASP A 170 18.20 17.08 -22.64
C ASP A 170 19.47 17.85 -22.27
N ALA A 171 19.94 18.68 -23.21
CA ALA A 171 21.11 19.52 -23.02
C ALA A 171 20.87 20.69 -22.04
N LEU A 172 19.62 21.08 -21.76
CA LEU A 172 19.28 22.17 -20.84
C LEU A 172 19.49 21.82 -19.36
N HIS A 173 19.81 20.56 -19.04
CA HIS A 173 20.11 20.10 -17.68
C HIS A 173 21.62 19.87 -17.41
N GLU A 174 22.50 20.29 -18.34
CA GLU A 174 23.95 20.23 -18.15
C GLU A 174 24.45 20.93 -16.87
N GLU A 175 23.80 22.03 -16.43
CA GLU A 175 24.26 22.81 -15.27
C GLU A 175 24.17 22.07 -13.92
N ALA A 176 23.48 20.93 -13.86
CA ALA A 176 23.36 20.08 -12.66
C ALA A 176 24.08 18.72 -12.78
N GLY A 177 24.83 18.48 -13.86
CA GLY A 177 25.62 17.25 -14.05
C GLY A 177 24.82 16.00 -14.48
N GLY A 178 23.71 16.14 -15.21
CA GLY A 178 22.96 15.01 -15.75
C GLY A 178 22.55 15.19 -17.22
N LEU A 179 23.01 14.27 -18.08
CA LEU A 179 22.63 14.12 -19.50
C LEU A 179 21.25 13.44 -19.66
N HIS A 180 20.21 13.89 -18.96
CA HIS A 180 18.93 13.19 -18.92
C HIS A 180 17.74 14.14 -19.12
N ALA A 181 16.78 13.78 -19.98
CA ALA A 181 15.51 14.51 -20.12
C ALA A 181 14.60 14.47 -18.88
N VAL A 182 14.97 13.68 -17.88
CA VAL A 182 14.29 13.63 -16.59
C VAL A 182 15.22 14.23 -15.54
N ASP A 183 14.82 15.35 -14.96
CA ASP A 183 15.50 15.91 -13.80
C ASP A 183 15.21 15.03 -12.57
N HIS A 184 16.17 14.16 -12.24
CA HIS A 184 16.08 13.28 -11.07
C HIS A 184 16.29 13.99 -9.73
N ASN A 185 16.45 15.32 -9.72
CA ASN A 185 16.63 16.13 -8.53
C ASN A 185 15.51 17.16 -8.35
N ALA A 186 14.80 17.55 -9.42
CA ALA A 186 13.62 18.40 -9.34
C ALA A 186 12.51 17.74 -8.52
N GLY A 187 11.92 18.47 -7.58
CA GLY A 187 10.74 18.04 -6.84
C GLY A 187 10.58 18.68 -5.47
N ALA A 188 9.35 18.70 -4.98
CA ALA A 188 9.04 19.10 -3.61
C ALA A 188 9.76 18.18 -2.62
N ALA A 189 10.41 18.76 -1.62
CA ALA A 189 11.01 17.99 -0.53
C ALA A 189 9.89 17.31 0.26
N TYR A 190 9.85 15.98 0.23
CA TYR A 190 9.00 15.19 1.12
C TYR A 190 9.79 14.93 2.39
N GLN A 191 9.30 15.49 3.50
CA GLN A 191 9.91 15.29 4.81
C GLN A 191 8.90 14.62 5.74
N ALA A 192 9.42 13.83 6.67
CA ALA A 192 8.63 13.44 7.82
C ALA A 192 8.38 14.71 8.61
N VAL A 193 7.11 15.07 8.81
CA VAL A 193 6.76 16.20 9.67
C VAL A 193 6.69 15.67 11.08
N ASP A 194 7.32 16.36 12.03
CA ASP A 194 7.34 15.96 13.44
C ASP A 194 5.91 15.66 13.94
N GLY A 195 5.76 14.52 14.63
CA GLY A 195 4.47 14.06 15.14
C GLY A 195 3.60 13.29 14.13
N THR A 196 4.02 13.15 12.87
CA THR A 196 3.29 12.36 11.86
C THR A 196 4.06 11.09 11.48
N GLN A 197 3.34 9.98 11.26
CA GLN A 197 3.92 8.72 10.76
C GLN A 197 3.97 8.65 9.23
N ARG A 198 3.62 9.74 8.51
CA ARG A 198 3.49 9.77 7.05
C ARG A 198 4.33 10.89 6.47
N LEU A 199 4.77 10.72 5.22
CA LEU A 199 5.48 11.74 4.47
C LEU A 199 4.48 12.75 3.93
N HIS A 200 4.75 14.03 4.14
CA HIS A 200 3.91 15.13 3.66
C HIS A 200 4.68 15.95 2.61
N SER A 201 3.95 16.46 1.62
CA SER A 201 4.49 17.47 0.69
C SER A 201 4.59 18.80 1.43
N THR A 202 5.81 19.32 1.61
CA THR A 202 6.08 20.57 2.33
C THR A 202 5.48 21.81 1.66
N SER A 203 5.12 21.74 0.38
CA SER A 203 4.49 22.85 -0.36
C SER A 203 2.96 22.93 -0.23
N HIS A 204 2.32 21.93 0.40
CA HIS A 204 0.85 21.81 0.46
C HIS A 204 0.30 21.64 1.88
N VAL A 205 1.13 21.81 2.91
CA VAL A 205 0.68 21.81 4.32
C VAL A 205 0.82 23.21 4.90
N ASP A 206 -0.28 23.71 5.47
CA ASP A 206 -0.27 24.93 6.27
C ASP A 206 0.66 24.77 7.49
N ALA A 207 1.11 25.89 8.05
CA ALA A 207 1.81 25.88 9.33
C ALA A 207 0.99 25.15 10.41
N TRP A 208 1.69 24.41 11.28
CA TRP A 208 1.08 23.75 12.43
C TRP A 208 0.20 24.73 13.20
N LYS A 209 -1.02 24.28 13.50
CA LYS A 209 -1.94 24.98 14.39
C LYS A 209 -2.12 24.11 15.62
N ASP A 210 -1.79 24.67 16.77
CA ASP A 210 -2.18 24.09 18.04
C ASP A 210 -3.69 24.18 18.17
N VAL A 211 -4.33 23.01 18.27
CA VAL A 211 -5.76 22.90 18.54
C VAL A 211 -5.91 22.45 19.99
N GLU A 212 -6.48 23.31 20.82
CA GLU A 212 -6.82 22.97 22.20
C GLU A 212 -8.00 21.97 22.19
N LEU A 213 -7.68 20.69 22.40
CA LEU A 213 -8.69 19.64 22.54
C LEU A 213 -9.36 19.77 23.90
N ARG A 214 -10.66 20.09 23.90
CA ARG A 214 -11.47 20.13 25.12
C ARG A 214 -12.24 18.82 25.29
N PRO A 215 -12.38 18.31 26.52
CA PRO A 215 -13.22 17.15 26.78
C PRO A 215 -14.63 17.37 26.21
N ALA A 216 -15.15 16.36 25.53
CA ALA A 216 -16.54 16.39 25.09
C ALA A 216 -17.45 16.55 26.33
N THR A 217 -18.40 17.47 26.27
CA THR A 217 -19.39 17.70 27.34
C THR A 217 -20.81 17.47 26.82
N GLY A 218 -21.75 17.21 27.75
CA GLY A 218 -23.17 17.04 27.43
C GLY A 218 -23.44 15.88 26.47
N ALA A 219 -24.31 16.09 25.47
CA ALA A 219 -24.77 15.06 24.55
C ALA A 219 -23.65 14.43 23.69
N ALA A 220 -22.57 15.16 23.43
CA ALA A 220 -21.41 14.63 22.71
C ALA A 220 -20.67 13.57 23.54
N ALA A 221 -20.50 13.81 24.84
CA ALA A 221 -19.87 12.87 25.75
C ALA A 221 -20.66 11.55 25.87
N VAL A 222 -21.99 11.66 25.94
CA VAL A 222 -22.89 10.49 26.02
C VAL A 222 -22.80 9.64 24.75
N ARG A 223 -22.82 10.26 23.56
CA ARG A 223 -22.69 9.53 22.29
C ARG A 223 -21.32 8.86 22.16
N ILE A 224 -20.24 9.55 22.51
CA ILE A 224 -18.89 8.98 22.45
C ILE A 224 -18.77 7.80 23.41
N ARG A 225 -19.32 7.90 24.62
CA ARG A 225 -19.35 6.78 25.58
C ARG A 225 -20.10 5.58 25.02
N GLY A 226 -21.28 5.79 24.42
CA GLY A 226 -22.04 4.71 23.78
C GLY A 226 -21.28 4.04 22.63
N MET A 227 -20.57 4.81 21.79
CA MET A 227 -19.73 4.25 20.72
C MET A 227 -18.54 3.45 21.28
N VAL A 228 -17.94 3.89 22.39
CA VAL A 228 -16.83 3.16 23.05
C VAL A 228 -17.34 1.86 23.68
N GLU A 229 -18.51 1.87 24.29
CA GLU A 229 -19.16 0.67 24.85
C GLU A 229 -19.53 -0.34 23.76
N GLU A 230 -20.07 0.13 22.63
CA GLU A 230 -20.37 -0.71 21.46
C GLU A 230 -19.09 -1.31 20.82
N TYR A 231 -18.02 -0.51 20.74
CA TYR A 231 -16.72 -0.98 20.26
C TYR A 231 -16.12 -2.04 21.19
N ALA A 232 -16.12 -1.82 22.51
CA ALA A 232 -15.62 -2.78 23.50
C ALA A 232 -16.41 -4.11 23.44
N ALA A 233 -17.74 -4.03 23.33
CA ALA A 233 -18.57 -5.21 23.10
C ALA A 233 -18.17 -5.94 21.80
N GLY A 234 -17.94 -5.20 20.70
CA GLY A 234 -17.48 -5.76 19.43
C GLY A 234 -16.14 -6.49 19.51
N VAL A 235 -15.18 -5.98 20.28
CA VAL A 235 -13.86 -6.63 20.45
C VAL A 235 -14.00 -7.98 21.16
N SER A 236 -14.87 -8.07 22.18
CA SER A 236 -15.08 -9.31 22.94
C SER A 236 -15.61 -10.48 22.09
N VAL A 237 -16.42 -10.20 21.06
CA VAL A 237 -16.97 -11.21 20.14
C VAL A 237 -15.87 -11.94 19.36
N ALA A 238 -14.74 -11.27 19.11
CA ALA A 238 -13.61 -11.86 18.40
C ALA A 238 -12.75 -12.76 19.31
N VAL A 239 -12.96 -12.75 20.63
CA VAL A 239 -12.20 -13.56 21.58
C VAL A 239 -12.52 -15.04 21.42
N ARG A 240 -11.46 -15.85 21.30
CA ARG A 240 -11.55 -17.31 21.23
C ARG A 240 -10.68 -17.93 22.30
N ARG A 241 -10.94 -19.19 22.64
CA ARG A 241 -10.04 -19.97 23.50
C ARG A 241 -8.61 -19.92 22.95
N GLY A 242 -7.67 -19.48 23.78
CA GLY A 242 -6.27 -19.29 23.42
C GLY A 242 -5.88 -17.88 23.02
N SER A 243 -6.83 -16.98 22.74
CA SER A 243 -6.55 -15.55 22.53
C SER A 243 -5.83 -14.94 23.73
N ILE A 244 -4.96 -13.98 23.47
CA ILE A 244 -4.34 -13.14 24.49
C ILE A 244 -4.98 -11.77 24.36
N MET A 245 -5.57 -11.30 25.46
CA MET A 245 -6.32 -10.05 25.50
C MET A 245 -5.73 -9.09 26.52
N ALA A 246 -5.86 -7.80 26.22
CA ALA A 246 -5.65 -6.73 27.17
C ALA A 246 -7.01 -6.32 27.74
N VAL A 247 -7.09 -6.20 29.05
CA VAL A 247 -8.32 -5.85 29.76
C VAL A 247 -8.08 -4.64 30.63
N LYS A 248 -9.10 -3.80 30.77
CA LYS A 248 -9.03 -2.58 31.55
C LYS A 248 -8.67 -2.88 33.00
N MET A 249 -7.84 -2.02 33.58
CA MET A 249 -7.48 -2.10 35.00
C MET A 249 -8.71 -1.85 35.87
N ASP A 250 -8.68 -2.36 37.10
CA ASP A 250 -9.60 -1.88 38.13
C ASP A 250 -9.28 -0.40 38.42
N PRO A 251 -10.27 0.51 38.50
CA PRO A 251 -10.02 1.93 38.78
C PRO A 251 -9.26 2.18 40.10
N THR A 252 -9.24 1.21 41.01
CA THR A 252 -8.54 1.27 42.29
C THR A 252 -7.08 0.77 42.22
N ASP A 253 -6.67 0.17 41.10
CA ASP A 253 -5.30 -0.28 40.88
C ASP A 253 -4.49 0.78 40.12
N ALA A 254 -3.64 1.51 40.85
CA ALA A 254 -2.75 2.51 40.26
C ALA A 254 -1.43 1.92 39.71
N SER A 255 -1.21 0.60 39.85
CA SER A 255 0.06 -0.04 39.52
C SER A 255 0.12 -0.62 38.11
N HIS A 256 -1.03 -0.85 37.46
CA HIS A 256 -1.10 -1.40 36.11
C HIS A 256 -1.95 -0.51 35.21
N ALA A 257 -1.49 -0.22 33.99
CA ALA A 257 -2.30 0.48 33.00
C ALA A 257 -3.42 -0.42 32.43
N TYR A 258 -3.17 -1.73 32.36
CA TYR A 258 -4.09 -2.78 31.91
C TYR A 258 -3.58 -4.13 32.41
N TYR A 259 -4.42 -5.16 32.37
CA TYR A 259 -4.00 -6.53 32.60
C TYR A 259 -3.95 -7.34 31.31
N LEU A 260 -3.07 -8.33 31.25
CA LEU A 260 -3.02 -9.29 30.14
C LEU A 260 -3.65 -10.61 30.59
N VAL A 261 -4.51 -11.18 29.75
CA VAL A 261 -5.25 -12.40 30.05
C VAL A 261 -5.19 -13.36 28.88
N LYS A 262 -4.94 -14.65 29.14
CA LYS A 262 -5.13 -15.72 28.17
C LYS A 262 -6.55 -16.29 28.30
N ALA A 263 -7.34 -16.17 27.25
CA ALA A 263 -8.70 -16.65 27.21
C ALA A 263 -8.76 -18.20 27.24
N LEU A 264 -9.61 -18.74 28.10
CA LEU A 264 -9.95 -20.16 28.19
C LEU A 264 -11.26 -20.49 27.48
N SER A 265 -12.11 -19.49 27.24
CA SER A 265 -13.37 -19.56 26.49
C SER A 265 -13.50 -18.37 25.54
N GLY A 266 -14.49 -18.40 24.65
CA GLY A 266 -15.05 -17.16 24.08
C GLY A 266 -16.03 -16.51 25.07
N VAL A 267 -16.88 -15.62 24.56
CA VAL A 267 -17.99 -15.02 25.33
C VAL A 267 -18.97 -16.10 25.78
N THR A 268 -19.32 -16.08 27.06
CA THR A 268 -20.27 -16.99 27.69
C THR A 268 -21.15 -16.23 28.66
N GLU A 269 -22.42 -16.60 28.75
CA GLU A 269 -23.33 -16.03 29.75
C GLU A 269 -23.17 -16.75 31.09
N VAL A 270 -23.18 -16.00 32.18
CA VAL A 270 -23.26 -16.56 33.53
C VAL A 270 -24.66 -17.18 33.72
N GLY A 271 -24.70 -18.48 34.03
CA GLY A 271 -25.97 -19.20 34.22
C GLY A 271 -26.80 -18.71 35.41
N GLY A 272 -27.89 -19.41 35.75
CA GLY A 272 -28.92 -18.96 36.70
C GLY A 272 -28.53 -18.75 38.17
N ARG A 273 -27.25 -18.68 38.53
CA ARG A 273 -26.75 -18.37 39.88
C ARG A 273 -25.52 -17.46 39.80
N ILE A 274 -25.34 -16.62 40.82
CA ILE A 274 -24.13 -15.79 40.97
C ILE A 274 -22.90 -16.69 40.91
N ARG A 275 -21.91 -16.28 40.11
CA ARG A 275 -20.64 -16.97 39.95
C ARG A 275 -19.52 -16.15 40.56
N ARG A 276 -18.62 -16.81 41.29
CA ARG A 276 -17.41 -16.21 41.84
C ARG A 276 -16.18 -16.84 41.20
N ASP A 277 -15.20 -16.04 40.84
CA ASP A 277 -13.92 -16.53 40.32
C ASP A 277 -12.87 -16.70 41.43
N ASP A 278 -11.67 -17.16 41.06
CA ASP A 278 -10.59 -17.42 42.02
C ASP A 278 -9.98 -16.13 42.59
N TYR A 279 -10.28 -14.99 41.97
CA TYR A 279 -9.90 -13.64 42.39
C TYR A 279 -11.00 -12.97 43.23
N ARG A 280 -12.00 -13.73 43.64
CA ARG A 280 -13.12 -13.32 44.51
C ARG A 280 -14.08 -12.33 43.86
N GLN A 281 -13.95 -12.02 42.57
CA GLN A 281 -14.89 -11.22 41.80
C GLN A 281 -16.20 -11.98 41.61
N THR A 282 -17.33 -11.28 41.66
CA THR A 282 -18.68 -11.88 41.58
C THR A 282 -19.43 -11.35 40.37
N PHE A 283 -20.08 -12.26 39.64
CA PHE A 283 -20.84 -11.97 38.43
C PHE A 283 -22.27 -12.48 38.59
N ALA A 284 -23.24 -11.67 38.19
CA ALA A 284 -24.66 -11.95 38.29
C ALA A 284 -25.11 -12.91 37.17
N PRO A 285 -26.23 -13.64 37.35
CA PRO A 285 -26.87 -14.37 36.26
C PRO A 285 -27.19 -13.44 35.09
N GLY A 286 -26.87 -13.87 33.87
CA GLY A 286 -27.06 -13.08 32.65
C GLY A 286 -25.84 -12.26 32.21
N ASP A 287 -24.81 -12.11 33.06
CA ASP A 287 -23.61 -11.37 32.69
C ASP A 287 -22.85 -12.07 31.56
N SER A 288 -22.43 -11.30 30.55
CA SER A 288 -21.57 -11.80 29.47
C SER A 288 -20.11 -11.73 29.88
N VAL A 289 -19.48 -12.89 30.05
CA VAL A 289 -18.10 -13.01 30.57
C VAL A 289 -17.23 -13.93 29.72
N ILE A 290 -15.92 -13.70 29.80
CA ILE A 290 -14.89 -14.55 29.23
C ILE A 290 -14.09 -15.17 30.38
N SER A 291 -13.93 -16.50 30.38
CA SER A 291 -13.04 -17.15 31.33
C SER A 291 -11.59 -17.07 30.86
N GLY A 292 -10.65 -16.83 31.78
CA GLY A 292 -9.26 -16.61 31.43
C GLY A 292 -8.27 -16.94 32.55
N ARG A 293 -7.01 -16.61 32.28
CA ARG A 293 -5.86 -16.69 33.19
C ARG A 293 -5.00 -15.46 33.03
N TYR A 294 -4.64 -14.80 34.13
CA TYR A 294 -3.80 -13.61 34.08
C TYR A 294 -2.35 -13.96 33.74
N PHE A 295 -1.72 -13.04 33.03
CA PHE A 295 -0.28 -12.93 32.94
C PHE A 295 0.19 -12.03 34.08
N GLU A 296 1.00 -12.57 34.99
CA GLU A 296 1.60 -11.85 36.12
C GLU A 296 2.96 -11.28 35.73
N TRP A 297 3.32 -10.10 36.23
CA TRP A 297 4.64 -9.52 36.02
C TRP A 297 5.72 -10.35 36.70
N THR A 298 6.79 -10.66 35.96
CA THR A 298 7.92 -11.43 36.50
C THR A 298 8.87 -10.60 37.36
N ASP A 299 9.04 -9.31 37.07
CA ASP A 299 9.90 -8.41 37.84
C ASP A 299 9.40 -6.96 37.69
N PRO A 300 9.09 -6.24 38.78
CA PRO A 300 8.68 -4.83 38.71
C PRO A 300 9.75 -3.88 38.14
N ASN A 301 11.02 -4.31 38.07
CA ASN A 301 12.13 -3.56 37.48
C ASN A 301 12.37 -3.90 36.00
N VAL A 302 11.88 -5.05 35.52
CA VAL A 302 11.97 -5.46 34.10
C VAL A 302 10.59 -5.31 33.47
N ARG A 303 10.33 -4.08 33.00
CA ARG A 303 9.09 -3.73 32.30
C ARG A 303 8.81 -4.73 31.17
N ASP A 304 7.55 -5.09 31.03
CA ASP A 304 7.01 -5.85 29.90
C ASP A 304 7.36 -7.35 29.85
N THR A 305 7.72 -7.96 30.98
CA THR A 305 7.88 -9.42 31.11
C THR A 305 6.82 -10.04 31.99
N TYR A 306 6.30 -11.18 31.55
CA TYR A 306 5.14 -11.82 32.14
C TYR A 306 5.25 -13.35 32.22
N THR A 307 4.67 -13.94 33.25
CA THR A 307 4.41 -15.38 33.36
C THR A 307 2.92 -15.65 33.44
N LEU A 308 2.45 -16.71 32.77
CA LEU A 308 1.03 -17.08 32.82
C LEU A 308 0.74 -17.80 34.14
N ASP A 309 -0.14 -17.24 34.98
CA ASP A 309 -0.64 -17.95 36.15
C ASP A 309 -1.58 -19.07 35.71
N THR A 310 -1.18 -20.32 35.97
CA THR A 310 -1.97 -21.50 35.65
C THR A 310 -2.78 -22.03 36.83
N SER A 311 -2.58 -21.47 38.02
CA SER A 311 -3.21 -21.92 39.25
C SER A 311 -4.63 -21.36 39.44
N LYS A 312 -4.87 -20.11 39.05
CA LYS A 312 -6.16 -19.44 39.20
C LYS A 312 -6.84 -19.20 37.86
N LYS A 313 -8.17 -19.09 37.88
CA LYS A 313 -9.01 -18.70 36.75
C LYS A 313 -9.75 -17.42 37.10
N CYS A 314 -9.78 -16.50 36.14
CA CYS A 314 -10.55 -15.27 36.24
C CYS A 314 -11.78 -15.33 35.32
N LEU A 315 -12.76 -14.50 35.64
CA LEU A 315 -13.85 -14.14 34.75
C LEU A 315 -13.70 -12.66 34.40
N ILE A 316 -13.78 -12.34 33.11
CA ILE A 316 -13.60 -10.99 32.58
C ILE A 316 -14.93 -10.53 31.98
N PRO A 317 -15.51 -9.40 32.42
CA PRO A 317 -16.66 -8.79 31.75
C PRO A 317 -16.31 -8.44 30.30
N CYS A 318 -17.22 -8.66 29.37
CA CYS A 318 -16.95 -8.42 27.94
C CYS A 318 -16.59 -6.96 27.65
N GLU A 319 -17.23 -6.02 28.35
CA GLU A 319 -16.98 -4.58 28.28
C GLU A 319 -15.59 -4.15 28.80
N ALA A 320 -14.91 -5.02 29.55
CA ALA A 320 -13.56 -4.75 30.04
C ALA A 320 -12.46 -5.08 29.02
N VAL A 321 -12.80 -5.71 27.88
CA VAL A 321 -11.82 -6.11 26.87
C VAL A 321 -11.43 -4.92 25.99
N LEU A 322 -10.14 -4.55 26.02
CA LEU A 322 -9.57 -3.46 25.21
C LEU A 322 -9.09 -3.96 23.84
N ALA A 323 -8.44 -5.13 23.83
CA ALA A 323 -7.92 -5.78 22.63
C ALA A 323 -7.88 -7.30 22.81
N CYS A 324 -8.09 -8.06 21.73
CA CYS A 324 -8.11 -9.54 21.76
C CYS A 324 -6.99 -10.21 20.93
N ASP A 325 -6.14 -9.40 20.29
CA ASP A 325 -5.10 -9.81 19.33
C ASP A 325 -3.68 -9.52 19.84
N VAL A 326 -3.51 -9.46 21.16
CA VAL A 326 -2.25 -9.07 21.79
C VAL A 326 -1.15 -10.09 21.47
N ARG A 327 -0.03 -9.60 20.94
CA ARG A 327 1.10 -10.45 20.57
C ARG A 327 2.21 -10.42 21.61
N LEU A 328 2.43 -11.58 22.25
CA LEU A 328 3.56 -11.80 23.16
C LEU A 328 4.64 -12.64 22.48
N VAL A 329 5.90 -12.33 22.79
CA VAL A 329 7.07 -13.12 22.39
C VAL A 329 7.42 -14.08 23.53
N LYS A 330 7.27 -15.39 23.29
CA LYS A 330 7.56 -16.42 24.30
C LYS A 330 9.04 -16.81 24.27
N ARG A 331 9.69 -16.83 25.44
CA ARG A 331 11.05 -17.35 25.67
C ARG A 331 11.04 -18.23 26.92
N GLY A 332 11.01 -19.55 26.74
CA GLY A 332 10.77 -20.47 27.85
C GLY A 332 9.38 -20.25 28.43
N ASP A 333 9.27 -20.10 29.75
CA ASP A 333 8.00 -19.81 30.44
C ASP A 333 7.68 -18.31 30.55
N VAL A 334 8.64 -17.45 30.16
CA VAL A 334 8.48 -15.99 30.17
C VAL A 334 7.90 -15.51 28.84
N HIS A 335 6.99 -14.56 28.93
CA HIS A 335 6.34 -13.90 27.82
C HIS A 335 6.73 -12.43 27.85
N MET A 336 7.25 -11.92 26.74
CA MET A 336 7.65 -10.51 26.61
C MET A 336 6.64 -9.77 25.75
N LEU A 337 6.17 -8.63 26.23
CA LEU A 337 5.35 -7.71 25.46
C LEU A 337 6.27 -6.75 24.69
N PRO A 338 6.26 -6.75 23.35
CA PRO A 338 7.08 -5.82 22.59
C PRO A 338 6.70 -4.36 22.88
N LEU A 339 7.67 -3.45 22.94
CA LEU A 339 7.43 -2.01 23.19
C LEU A 339 6.36 -1.41 22.26
N ARG A 340 6.38 -1.79 20.98
CA ARG A 340 5.37 -1.33 20.00
C ARG A 340 3.96 -1.80 20.35
N GLU A 341 3.85 -3.03 20.86
CA GLU A 341 2.56 -3.58 21.30
C GLU A 341 2.10 -2.91 22.59
N HIS A 342 3.00 -2.63 23.52
CA HIS A 342 2.73 -1.86 24.73
C HIS A 342 2.18 -0.46 24.40
N GLN A 343 2.84 0.28 23.50
CA GLN A 343 2.40 1.60 23.05
C GLN A 343 1.02 1.55 22.37
N ARG A 344 0.76 0.50 21.57
CA ARG A 344 -0.56 0.28 20.96
C ARG A 344 -1.65 0.15 22.02
N LEU A 345 -1.39 -0.62 23.08
CA LEU A 345 -2.36 -0.84 24.16
C LEU A 345 -2.60 0.42 25.00
N LEU A 346 -1.57 1.21 25.28
CA LEU A 346 -1.72 2.49 25.98
C LEU A 346 -2.58 3.50 25.21
N ALA A 347 -2.58 3.45 23.88
CA ALA A 347 -3.42 4.31 23.05
C ALA A 347 -4.92 3.93 23.06
N LEU A 348 -5.27 2.78 23.67
CA LEU A 348 -6.65 2.30 23.81
C LEU A 348 -7.27 2.63 25.19
N LEU A 349 -6.47 3.17 26.12
CA LEU A 349 -6.90 3.66 27.42
C LEU A 349 -7.34 5.12 27.32
#